data_AF-A0A0D2Y1C4-F1
#
_entry.id   AF-A0A0D2Y1C4-F1
#
_cell.length_a   1.000
_cell.length_b   1.000
_cell.length_c   1.000
_cell.angle_alpha   90.00
_cell.angle_beta   90.00
_cell.angle_gamma   90.00
#
_symmetry.space_group_name_H-M   'P 1'
#
loop_
_entity.id
_entity.type
_entity.pdbx_description
1 polymer ?
#
loop_
_entity_poly.entity_id
_entity_poly.type
_entity_poly.pdbx_seq_one_letter_code
_entity_poly.pdbx_strand_id
1 'polypeptide(L)'
;MHQIPSGSQAVLGYYMQLDPDTGAIYMNETKSWSTEEPLMTVGDAISSFIAKPDTCTKGICTLDAEDLHMKLDPERALGSSRPWKKKQVLAGNAVNPGIWILSYMLIGSLLVLGGLLLAPALQTQSLRESRFAHHQKNADVNDVGLKSASLLGLTMISNTPQLLLSLCYMTLNGLTTRMLAELEWASYAISFKALRVTNPRGDQRSTYRLQLPYRWSIPLLAISSILHWVYSNCFYLSNYECKWFHAVSGNGNKRLDSSIDNSY
;
A
#
# COMPACT_ATOMS: atom_id res chain seq x y z
N MET A 1 -44.20 5.14 1.53
CA MET A 1 -43.49 5.57 0.30
C MET A 1 -42.83 6.90 0.58
N HIS A 2 -41.56 6.91 1.00
CA HIS A 2 -40.78 8.15 1.03
C HIS A 2 -40.39 8.47 -0.41
N GLN A 3 -40.84 9.62 -0.93
CA GLN A 3 -40.39 10.13 -2.22
C GLN A 3 -38.88 10.37 -2.15
N ILE A 4 -38.12 9.65 -2.98
CA ILE A 4 -36.68 9.85 -3.13
C ILE A 4 -36.50 11.21 -3.84
N PRO A 5 -35.77 12.18 -3.23
CA PRO A 5 -35.51 13.46 -3.88
C PRO A 5 -34.80 13.28 -5.22
N SER A 6 -35.23 14.03 -6.23
CA SER A 6 -34.58 14.06 -7.54
C SER A 6 -33.11 14.50 -7.38
N GLY A 7 -32.16 13.59 -7.58
CA GLY A 7 -30.72 13.84 -7.46
C GLY A 7 -30.03 13.11 -6.30
N SER A 8 -30.74 12.35 -5.48
CA SER A 8 -30.14 11.56 -4.39
C SER A 8 -29.29 10.40 -4.93
N GLN A 9 -28.06 10.26 -4.44
CA GLN A 9 -27.21 9.10 -4.71
C GLN A 9 -27.31 8.10 -3.56
N ALA A 10 -27.43 6.82 -3.90
CA ALA A 10 -27.43 5.74 -2.91
C ALA A 10 -25.99 5.42 -2.49
N VAL A 11 -25.69 5.64 -1.21
CA VAL A 11 -24.51 5.10 -0.55
C VAL A 11 -24.90 3.74 0.03
N LEU A 12 -24.21 2.68 -0.42
CA LEU A 12 -24.40 1.33 0.12
C LEU A 12 -23.70 1.23 1.47
N GLY A 13 -24.46 0.95 2.52
CA GLY A 13 -23.97 0.55 3.83
C GLY A 13 -24.21 -0.93 4.04
N TYR A 14 -23.32 -1.58 4.79
CA TYR A 14 -23.54 -2.94 5.27
C TYR A 14 -23.44 -2.92 6.79
N TYR A 15 -24.39 -3.58 7.46
CA TYR A 15 -24.31 -3.79 8.89
C TYR A 15 -24.56 -5.26 9.20
N MET A 16 -23.85 -5.77 10.21
CA MET A 16 -24.08 -7.11 10.73
C MET A 16 -25.16 -7.04 11.78
N GLN A 17 -26.18 -7.87 11.61
CA GLN A 17 -27.26 -8.05 12.56
C GLN A 17 -27.16 -9.47 13.12
N LEU A 18 -26.99 -9.57 14.44
CA LEU A 18 -26.99 -10.85 15.14
C LEU A 18 -28.44 -11.21 15.48
N ASP A 19 -28.88 -12.40 15.09
CA ASP A 19 -30.14 -12.94 15.55
C ASP A 19 -29.95 -13.56 16.95
N PRO A 20 -30.59 -13.00 17.99
CA PRO A 20 -30.39 -13.43 19.37
C PRO A 20 -30.91 -14.85 19.65
N ASP A 21 -31.83 -15.37 18.84
CA ASP A 21 -32.47 -16.66 19.07
C ASP A 21 -31.73 -17.81 18.36
N THR A 22 -31.12 -17.52 17.21
CA THR A 22 -30.42 -18.53 16.39
C THR A 22 -28.90 -18.39 16.40
N GLY A 23 -28.36 -17.26 16.87
CA GLY A 23 -26.93 -16.94 16.83
C GLY A 23 -26.39 -16.67 15.42
N ALA A 24 -27.26 -16.60 14.41
CA ALA A 24 -26.85 -16.34 13.03
C ALA A 24 -26.49 -14.86 12.82
N ILE A 25 -25.46 -14.62 12.01
CA ILE A 25 -25.03 -13.26 11.62
C ILE A 25 -25.54 -13.00 10.20
N TYR A 26 -26.42 -12.02 10.08
CA TYR A 26 -26.92 -11.55 8.79
C TYR A 26 -26.16 -10.29 8.37
N MET A 27 -25.65 -10.27 7.14
CA MET A 27 -25.09 -9.07 6.53
C MET A 27 -26.18 -8.40 5.71
N ASN A 28 -26.74 -7.31 6.23
CA ASN A 28 -27.84 -6.60 5.59
C ASN A 28 -27.33 -5.40 4.81
N GLU A 29 -27.81 -5.24 3.57
CA GLU A 29 -27.54 -4.06 2.73
C GLU A 29 -28.53 -2.95 3.10
N THR A 30 -28.00 -1.76 3.43
CA THR A 30 -28.80 -0.54 3.54
C THR A 30 -28.40 0.42 2.43
N LYS A 31 -29.41 1.05 1.83
CA LYS A 31 -29.19 2.18 0.93
C LYS A 31 -29.47 3.44 1.70
N SER A 32 -28.41 4.14 2.10
CA SER A 32 -28.50 5.50 2.64
C SER A 32 -28.53 6.46 1.46
N TRP A 33 -29.58 7.26 1.35
CA TRP A 33 -29.69 8.27 0.30
C TRP A 33 -29.02 9.55 0.80
N SER A 34 -27.82 9.82 0.31
CA SER A 34 -27.19 11.14 0.51
C SER A 34 -27.67 12.07 -0.60
N THR A 35 -28.07 13.27 -0.24
CA THR A 35 -28.31 14.36 -1.20
C THR A 35 -27.01 15.04 -1.61
N GLU A 36 -25.91 14.81 -0.89
CA GLU A 36 -24.60 15.39 -1.17
C GLU A 36 -23.74 14.42 -1.98
N GLU A 37 -23.16 14.92 -3.07
CA GLU A 37 -22.21 14.18 -3.88
C GLU A 37 -20.88 14.03 -3.11
N PRO A 38 -20.37 12.81 -2.90
CA PRO A 38 -19.15 12.60 -2.13
C PRO A 38 -17.92 13.18 -2.86
N LEU A 39 -17.12 13.98 -2.16
CA LEU A 39 -15.90 14.60 -2.68
C LEU A 39 -14.72 13.62 -2.58
N MET A 40 -14.63 12.69 -3.53
CA MET A 40 -13.61 11.64 -3.52
C MET A 40 -12.35 12.01 -4.30
N THR A 41 -12.47 12.91 -5.27
CA THR A 41 -11.35 13.38 -6.10
C THR A 41 -11.20 14.90 -6.03
N VAL A 42 -10.03 15.38 -6.44
CA VAL A 42 -9.80 16.81 -6.67
C VAL A 42 -10.80 17.38 -7.69
N GLY A 43 -11.18 16.60 -8.71
CA GLY A 43 -12.19 17.00 -9.68
C GLY A 43 -13.58 17.16 -9.08
N ASP A 44 -13.99 16.29 -8.15
CA ASP A 44 -15.27 16.41 -7.44
C ASP A 44 -15.30 17.72 -6.64
N ALA A 45 -14.19 18.05 -5.94
CA ALA A 45 -14.05 19.31 -5.22
C ALA A 45 -14.17 20.52 -6.16
N ILE A 46 -13.43 20.54 -7.28
CA ILE A 46 -13.52 21.62 -8.28
C ILE A 46 -14.95 21.77 -8.80
N SER A 47 -15.58 20.66 -9.19
CA SER A 47 -16.94 20.65 -9.73
C SER A 47 -17.94 21.21 -8.72
N SER A 48 -17.80 20.83 -7.43
CA SER A 48 -18.63 21.35 -6.34
C SER A 48 -18.44 22.86 -6.14
N PHE A 49 -17.20 23.34 -6.11
CA PHE A 49 -16.90 24.77 -5.94
C PHE A 49 -17.42 25.63 -7.10
N ILE A 50 -17.37 25.10 -8.34
CA ILE A 50 -17.91 25.80 -9.51
C ILE A 50 -19.44 25.81 -9.49
N ALA A 51 -20.07 24.68 -9.14
CA ALA A 51 -21.52 24.56 -9.11
C ALA A 51 -22.16 25.39 -7.99
N LYS A 52 -21.51 25.45 -6.83
CA LYS A 52 -21.96 26.20 -5.65
C LYS A 52 -20.79 27.00 -5.07
N PRO A 53 -20.55 28.22 -5.56
CA PRO A 53 -19.51 29.09 -5.04
C PRO A 53 -19.72 29.38 -3.55
N ASP A 54 -18.67 29.24 -2.75
CA ASP A 54 -18.71 29.58 -1.34
C ASP A 54 -18.67 31.10 -1.14
N THR A 55 -19.63 31.64 -0.39
CA THR A 55 -19.72 33.08 -0.09
C THR A 55 -18.67 33.53 0.90
N CYS A 56 -18.21 32.63 1.79
CA CYS A 56 -17.22 32.94 2.83
C CYS A 56 -15.82 33.17 2.26
N THR A 57 -15.51 32.57 1.11
CA THR A 57 -14.20 32.66 0.43
C THR A 57 -14.17 33.70 -0.70
N LYS A 58 -15.20 34.53 -0.83
CA LYS A 58 -15.28 35.55 -1.88
C LYS A 58 -14.15 36.58 -1.72
N GLY A 59 -13.34 36.71 -2.77
CA GLY A 59 -12.22 37.66 -2.83
C GLY A 59 -10.90 37.16 -2.23
N ILE A 60 -10.91 36.09 -1.42
CA ILE A 60 -9.71 35.57 -0.75
C ILE A 60 -9.00 34.43 -1.52
N CYS A 61 -9.23 34.31 -2.82
CA CYS A 61 -8.68 33.25 -3.66
C CYS A 61 -7.15 33.25 -3.82
N THR A 62 -6.48 34.30 -3.36
CA THR A 62 -5.00 34.43 -3.37
C THR A 62 -4.35 34.09 -2.02
N LEU A 63 -5.13 33.70 -1.00
CA LEU A 63 -4.58 33.32 0.31
C LEU A 63 -4.01 31.90 0.26
N ASP A 64 -2.85 31.71 0.86
CA ASP A 64 -2.26 30.39 1.09
C ASP A 64 -2.75 29.81 2.43
N ALA A 65 -2.58 28.50 2.63
CA ALA A 65 -2.93 27.84 3.89
C ALA A 65 -2.21 28.48 5.10
N GLU A 66 -0.98 28.96 4.88
CA GLU A 66 -0.19 29.68 5.88
C GLU A 66 -0.85 31.00 6.32
N ASP A 67 -1.46 31.74 5.39
CA ASP A 67 -2.17 32.99 5.69
C ASP A 67 -3.40 32.75 6.57
N LEU A 68 -4.12 31.64 6.32
CA LEU A 68 -5.27 31.21 7.15
C LEU A 68 -4.82 30.78 8.55
N HIS A 69 -3.73 30.01 8.64
CA HIS A 69 -3.18 29.54 9.91
C HIS A 69 -2.69 30.69 10.79
N MET A 70 -2.14 31.74 10.19
CA MET A 70 -1.64 32.91 10.92
C MET A 70 -2.75 33.84 11.43
N LYS A 71 -4.04 33.47 11.26
CA LYS A 71 -5.22 34.29 11.59
C LYS A 71 -5.11 35.71 11.06
N LEU A 72 -4.64 35.85 9.82
CA LEU A 72 -4.58 37.16 9.18
C LEU A 72 -6.00 37.69 9.00
N ASP A 73 -6.26 38.94 9.40
CA ASP A 73 -7.56 39.59 9.16
C ASP A 73 -7.84 39.56 7.65
N PRO A 74 -8.91 38.88 7.19
CA PRO A 74 -9.22 38.72 5.77
C PRO A 74 -9.33 40.06 5.07
N GLU A 75 -9.96 41.05 5.72
CA GLU A 75 -10.12 42.40 5.18
C GLU A 75 -8.79 43.12 4.94
N ARG A 76 -7.82 42.92 5.82
CA ARG A 76 -6.48 43.48 5.68
C ARG A 76 -5.68 42.77 4.59
N ALA A 77 -5.91 41.47 4.41
CA ALA A 77 -5.29 40.68 3.36
C ALA A 77 -5.86 40.99 1.96
N LEU A 78 -7.15 41.33 1.89
CA LEU A 78 -7.89 41.75 0.68
C LEU A 78 -7.54 43.18 0.23
N GLY A 79 -7.16 44.06 1.14
CA GLY A 79 -6.92 45.48 0.88
C GLY A 79 -5.65 45.80 0.07
N SER A 80 -4.81 44.81 -0.27
CA SER A 80 -3.57 45.03 -1.02
C SER A 80 -3.41 44.04 -2.17
N SER A 81 -3.07 44.54 -3.36
CA SER A 81 -2.69 43.69 -4.49
C SER A 81 -1.43 42.90 -4.14
N ARG A 82 -1.53 41.56 -4.11
CA ARG A 82 -0.40 40.69 -3.78
C ARG A 82 0.46 40.43 -5.03
N PRO A 83 1.77 40.66 -4.99
CA PRO A 83 2.63 40.36 -6.13
C PRO A 83 2.73 38.85 -6.34
N TRP A 84 2.58 38.41 -7.58
CA TRP A 84 2.80 37.01 -7.95
C TRP A 84 4.26 36.61 -7.70
N LYS A 85 4.48 35.68 -6.77
CA LYS A 85 5.81 35.12 -6.51
C LYS A 85 5.94 33.80 -7.26
N LYS A 86 6.83 33.76 -8.25
CA LYS A 86 7.14 32.52 -8.98
C LYS A 86 7.89 31.56 -8.06
N LYS A 87 7.17 30.60 -7.47
CA LYS A 87 7.77 29.49 -6.73
C LYS A 87 8.18 28.41 -7.73
N GLN A 88 9.41 27.89 -7.62
CA GLN A 88 9.81 26.71 -8.38
C GLN A 88 9.08 25.50 -7.79
N VAL A 89 8.11 24.97 -8.51
CA VAL A 89 7.35 23.79 -8.10
C VAL A 89 8.04 22.57 -8.71
N LEU A 90 8.88 21.90 -7.92
CA LEU A 90 9.34 20.55 -8.25
C LEU A 90 8.27 19.56 -7.82
N ALA A 91 8.03 18.51 -8.61
CA ALA A 91 7.05 17.48 -8.28
C ALA A 91 7.31 16.82 -6.90
N GLY A 92 8.55 16.83 -6.42
CA GLY A 92 8.92 16.32 -5.09
C GLY A 92 8.47 17.20 -3.92
N ASN A 93 8.21 18.50 -4.14
CA ASN A 93 7.77 19.45 -3.10
C ASN A 93 6.29 19.26 -2.71
N ALA A 94 5.53 18.49 -3.52
CA ALA A 94 4.17 18.07 -3.20
C ALA A 94 4.10 17.19 -1.94
N VAL A 95 5.21 16.55 -1.56
CA VAL A 95 5.23 15.55 -0.51
C VAL A 95 6.12 16.00 0.65
N ASN A 96 5.62 15.86 1.88
CA ASN A 96 6.38 16.18 3.08
C ASN A 96 7.72 15.41 3.12
N PRO A 97 8.87 16.08 3.37
CA PRO A 97 10.18 15.45 3.53
C PRO A 97 10.21 14.21 4.43
N GLY A 98 9.40 14.16 5.49
CA GLY A 98 9.35 13.00 6.39
C GLY A 98 8.95 11.69 5.69
N ILE A 99 8.07 11.77 4.68
CA ILE A 99 7.62 10.59 3.92
C ILE A 99 8.73 10.09 2.99
N TRP A 100 9.52 11.01 2.42
CA TRP A 100 10.70 10.67 1.63
C TRP A 100 11.73 9.96 2.48
N ILE A 101 12.06 10.53 3.64
CA ILE A 101 13.00 9.92 4.59
C ILE A 101 12.52 8.53 4.98
N LEU A 102 11.25 8.37 5.39
CA LEU A 102 10.69 7.06 5.74
C LEU A 102 10.79 6.06 4.57
N SER A 103 10.49 6.49 3.35
CA SER A 103 10.56 5.63 2.16
C SER A 103 11.99 5.18 1.88
N TYR A 104 12.97 6.09 1.94
CA TYR A 104 14.38 5.76 1.78
C TYR A 104 14.91 4.89 2.91
N MET A 105 14.46 5.11 4.15
CA MET A 105 14.84 4.28 5.29
C MET A 105 14.31 2.85 5.16
N LEU A 106 13.08 2.66 4.66
CA LEU A 106 12.50 1.33 4.43
C LEU A 106 13.19 0.59 3.27
N ILE A 107 13.51 1.30 2.19
CA ILE A 107 14.27 0.72 1.06
C ILE A 107 15.69 0.38 1.54
N GLY A 108 16.33 1.29 2.27
CA GLY A 108 17.65 1.11 2.84
C GLY A 108 17.71 -0.07 3.80
N SER A 109 16.71 -0.23 4.68
CA SER A 109 16.67 -1.36 5.62
C SER A 109 16.51 -2.70 4.91
N LEU A 110 15.72 -2.78 3.83
CA LEU A 110 15.64 -3.98 2.97
C LEU A 110 16.98 -4.30 2.30
N LEU A 111 17.69 -3.29 1.78
CA LEU A 111 19.01 -3.48 1.16
C LEU A 111 20.07 -3.91 2.18
N VAL A 112 20.07 -3.31 3.38
CA VAL A 112 20.97 -3.68 4.48
C VAL A 112 20.67 -5.10 4.94
N LEU A 113 19.40 -5.46 5.11
CA LEU A 113 18.99 -6.82 5.49
C LEU A 113 19.44 -7.84 4.43
N GLY A 114 19.21 -7.55 3.14
CA GLY A 114 19.70 -8.39 2.04
C GLY A 114 21.22 -8.52 2.02
N GLY A 115 21.96 -7.42 2.23
CA GLY A 115 23.42 -7.41 2.26
C GLY A 115 24.02 -8.16 3.45
N LEU A 116 23.47 -7.98 4.64
CA LEU A 116 23.89 -8.69 5.87
C LEU A 116 23.70 -10.19 5.72
N LEU A 117 22.65 -10.63 5.03
CA LEU A 117 22.32 -12.05 4.86
C LEU A 117 23.06 -12.67 3.66
N LEU A 118 23.51 -11.86 2.70
CA LEU A 118 24.34 -12.31 1.59
C LEU A 118 25.74 -12.76 2.06
N ALA A 119 26.34 -12.07 3.03
CA ALA A 119 27.68 -12.39 3.52
C ALA A 119 27.83 -13.83 4.05
N PRO A 120 26.99 -14.32 4.99
CA PRO A 120 27.05 -15.72 5.44
C PRO A 120 26.63 -16.70 4.33
N ALA A 121 25.69 -16.33 3.46
CA ALA A 121 25.28 -17.19 2.35
C ALA A 121 26.42 -17.47 1.35
N LEU A 122 27.28 -16.47 1.09
CA LEU A 122 28.45 -16.64 0.24
C LEU A 122 29.57 -17.48 0.89
N GLN A 123 29.58 -17.60 2.22
CA GLN A 123 30.53 -18.47 2.92
C GLN A 123 30.09 -19.94 2.88
N THR A 124 28.79 -20.22 2.84
CA THR A 124 28.26 -21.59 2.82
C THR A 124 28.25 -22.18 1.42
N GLN A 125 27.94 -21.38 0.39
CA GLN A 125 27.82 -21.87 -0.97
C GLN A 125 28.27 -20.85 -2.02
N SER A 126 28.95 -21.33 -3.06
CA SER A 126 29.32 -20.48 -4.19
C SER A 126 28.10 -20.11 -5.04
N LEU A 127 28.09 -18.89 -5.60
CA LEU A 127 26.98 -18.40 -6.44
C LEU A 127 26.71 -19.29 -7.67
N ARG A 128 27.73 -20.01 -8.16
CA ARG A 128 27.63 -20.87 -9.34
C ARG A 128 26.91 -22.18 -9.06
N GLU A 129 26.94 -22.64 -7.82
CA GLU A 129 26.32 -23.90 -7.38
C GLU A 129 24.90 -23.69 -6.86
N SER A 130 24.60 -22.48 -6.40
CA SER A 130 23.28 -22.06 -5.95
C SER A 130 22.24 -22.16 -7.08
N ARG A 131 21.02 -22.55 -6.72
CA ARG A 131 19.87 -22.62 -7.62
C ARG A 131 18.88 -21.53 -7.25
N PHE A 132 18.25 -20.95 -8.28
CA PHE A 132 17.20 -19.98 -8.09
C PHE A 132 16.00 -20.62 -7.40
N ALA A 133 15.30 -19.84 -6.58
CA ALA A 133 14.17 -20.27 -5.77
C ALA A 133 14.52 -21.39 -4.76
N HIS A 134 13.49 -21.88 -4.08
CA HIS A 134 13.62 -22.95 -3.10
C HIS A 134 14.11 -24.25 -3.75
N HIS A 135 15.29 -24.72 -3.38
CA HIS A 135 15.87 -25.95 -3.92
C HIS A 135 16.70 -26.65 -2.85
N GLN A 136 16.57 -27.98 -2.75
CA GLN A 136 17.31 -28.85 -1.82
C GLN A 136 18.85 -28.78 -1.94
N LYS A 137 19.37 -28.13 -2.98
CA LYS A 137 20.81 -27.95 -3.21
C LYS A 137 21.33 -26.66 -2.60
N ASN A 138 20.44 -25.78 -2.18
CA ASN A 138 20.81 -24.54 -1.51
C ASN A 138 21.16 -24.87 -0.06
N ALA A 139 22.30 -24.36 0.41
CA ALA A 139 22.76 -24.62 1.76
C ALA A 139 21.90 -23.88 2.80
N ASP A 140 21.49 -24.60 3.85
CA ASP A 140 20.84 -23.99 5.02
C ASP A 140 21.84 -23.09 5.77
N VAL A 141 21.34 -21.99 6.34
CA VAL A 141 22.15 -21.08 7.16
C VAL A 141 22.52 -21.76 8.47
N ASN A 142 23.79 -22.14 8.60
CA ASN A 142 24.30 -22.88 9.74
C ASN A 142 24.91 -21.95 10.80
N ASP A 143 24.06 -21.20 11.51
CA ASP A 143 24.47 -20.27 12.57
C ASP A 143 24.14 -20.81 13.98
N VAL A 144 25.08 -20.66 14.92
CA VAL A 144 24.97 -21.16 16.29
C VAL A 144 23.94 -20.40 17.13
N GLY A 145 23.76 -19.11 16.90
CA GLY A 145 22.74 -18.29 17.55
C GLY A 145 21.35 -18.62 17.01
N LEU A 146 21.23 -18.83 15.69
CA LEU A 146 19.97 -19.20 15.05
C LEU A 146 19.46 -20.57 15.52
N LYS A 147 20.34 -21.55 15.72
CA LYS A 147 19.97 -22.88 16.23
C LYS A 147 19.45 -22.90 17.67
N SER A 148 19.83 -21.91 18.47
CA SER A 148 19.38 -21.79 19.87
C SER A 148 18.11 -20.95 20.01
N ALA A 149 17.65 -20.31 18.92
CA ALA A 149 16.41 -19.56 18.91
C ALA A 149 15.18 -20.48 18.94
N SER A 150 14.10 -20.02 19.59
CA SER A 150 12.83 -20.73 19.57
C SER A 150 12.22 -20.75 18.18
N LEU A 151 11.37 -21.75 17.89
CA LEU A 151 10.62 -21.84 16.64
C LEU A 151 9.85 -20.53 16.32
N LEU A 152 9.27 -19.92 17.36
CA LEU A 152 8.60 -18.63 17.25
C LEU A 152 9.56 -17.51 16.83
N GLY A 153 10.74 -17.43 17.46
CA GLY A 153 11.76 -16.43 17.12
C GLY A 153 12.23 -16.54 15.67
N LEU A 154 12.49 -17.77 15.21
CA LEU A 154 12.85 -18.05 13.82
C LEU A 154 11.74 -17.67 12.84
N THR A 155 10.50 -17.97 13.20
CA THR A 155 9.33 -17.61 12.39
C THR A 155 9.19 -16.09 12.26
N MET A 156 9.37 -15.34 13.34
CA MET A 156 9.31 -13.86 13.30
C MET A 156 10.43 -13.28 12.43
N ILE A 157 11.65 -13.78 12.55
CA ILE A 157 12.79 -13.34 11.73
C ILE A 157 12.53 -13.64 10.24
N SER A 158 12.07 -14.84 9.92
CA SER A 158 11.78 -15.25 8.53
C SER A 158 10.65 -14.44 7.88
N ASN A 159 9.75 -13.83 8.66
CA ASN A 159 8.63 -13.00 8.18
C ASN A 159 8.91 -11.49 8.21
N THR A 160 10.00 -11.07 8.85
CA THR A 160 10.38 -9.65 8.97
C THR A 160 10.60 -8.98 7.59
N PRO A 161 11.27 -9.61 6.61
CA PRO A 161 11.39 -9.04 5.27
C PRO A 161 10.04 -8.81 4.57
N GLN A 162 9.09 -9.72 4.75
CA GLN A 162 7.75 -9.66 4.16
C GLN A 162 6.95 -8.51 4.77
N LEU A 163 7.07 -8.28 6.08
CA LEU A 163 6.49 -7.11 6.74
C LEU A 163 7.10 -5.80 6.21
N LEU A 164 8.44 -5.74 6.12
CA LEU A 164 9.17 -4.57 5.60
C LEU A 164 8.77 -4.24 4.15
N LEU A 165 8.65 -5.26 3.29
CA LEU A 165 8.18 -5.10 1.91
C LEU A 165 6.75 -4.57 1.85
N SER A 166 5.86 -5.05 2.72
CA SER A 166 4.48 -4.57 2.78
C SER A 166 4.42 -3.10 3.17
N LEU A 167 5.20 -2.69 4.17
CA LEU A 167 5.32 -1.30 4.59
C LEU A 167 5.90 -0.42 3.46
N CYS A 168 6.92 -0.92 2.75
CA CYS A 168 7.51 -0.23 1.61
C CYS A 168 6.50 -0.03 0.47
N TYR A 169 5.71 -1.06 0.14
CA TYR A 169 4.63 -0.93 -0.84
C TYR A 169 3.61 0.14 -0.41
N MET A 170 3.16 0.11 0.85
CA MET A 170 2.18 1.08 1.35
C MET A 170 2.69 2.52 1.28
N THR A 171 3.95 2.76 1.66
CA THR A 171 4.55 4.11 1.60
C THR A 171 4.74 4.59 0.16
N LEU A 172 5.24 3.72 -0.73
CA LEU A 172 5.42 4.05 -2.16
C LEU A 172 4.07 4.28 -2.87
N ASN A 173 3.06 3.48 -2.56
CA ASN A 173 1.71 3.68 -3.08
C ASN A 173 1.12 5.02 -2.62
N GLY A 174 1.27 5.35 -1.33
CA GLY A 174 0.85 6.63 -0.78
C GLY A 174 1.60 7.82 -1.40
N LEU A 175 2.92 7.70 -1.57
CA LEU A 175 3.78 8.71 -2.19
C LEU A 175 3.33 8.99 -3.64
N THR A 176 3.19 7.93 -4.44
CA THR A 176 2.80 8.03 -5.86
C THR A 176 1.40 8.62 -6.02
N THR A 177 0.47 8.21 -5.16
CA THR A 177 -0.91 8.72 -5.17
C THR A 177 -0.94 10.23 -4.92
N ARG A 178 -0.19 10.71 -3.92
CA ARG A 178 -0.09 12.15 -3.60
C ARG A 178 0.53 12.96 -4.73
N MET A 179 1.65 12.48 -5.28
CA MET A 179 2.32 13.15 -6.40
C MET A 179 1.42 13.27 -7.63
N LEU A 180 0.68 12.23 -7.97
CA LEU A 180 -0.20 12.25 -9.13
C LEU A 180 -1.44 13.10 -8.91
N ALA A 181 -1.97 13.15 -7.68
CA ALA A 181 -3.06 14.06 -7.33
C ALA A 181 -2.64 15.53 -7.48
N GLU A 182 -1.45 15.88 -7.00
CA GLU A 182 -0.89 17.23 -7.14
C GLU A 182 -0.54 17.57 -8.60
N LEU A 183 0.00 16.61 -9.35
CA LEU A 183 0.25 16.79 -10.78
C LEU A 183 -1.05 16.98 -11.56
N GLU A 184 -2.11 16.25 -11.19
CA GLU A 184 -3.44 16.42 -11.77
C GLU A 184 -3.98 17.83 -11.47
N TRP A 185 -3.92 18.28 -10.21
CA TRP A 185 -4.29 19.64 -9.80
C TRP A 185 -3.53 20.72 -10.58
N ALA A 186 -2.20 20.62 -10.62
CA ALA A 186 -1.35 21.57 -11.35
C ALA A 186 -1.65 21.61 -12.86
N SER A 187 -2.05 20.47 -13.45
CA SER A 187 -2.37 20.40 -14.88
C SER A 187 -3.60 21.23 -15.27
N TYR A 188 -4.56 21.40 -14.35
CA TYR A 188 -5.75 22.23 -14.57
C TYR A 188 -5.44 23.73 -14.58
N ALA A 189 -4.36 24.16 -13.91
CA ALA A 189 -3.93 25.56 -13.91
C ALA A 189 -3.25 25.98 -15.22
N ILE A 190 -2.67 25.03 -15.96
CA ILE A 190 -1.88 25.31 -17.17
C ILE A 190 -2.73 25.14 -18.43
N SER A 191 -3.60 24.13 -18.45
CA SER A 191 -4.36 23.75 -19.64
C SER A 191 -5.81 23.44 -19.31
N PHE A 192 -6.73 23.79 -20.21
CA PHE A 192 -8.11 23.37 -20.11
C PHE A 192 -8.21 21.86 -20.31
N LYS A 193 -8.71 21.15 -19.30
CA LYS A 193 -8.81 19.69 -19.29
C LYS A 193 -10.09 19.28 -18.59
N ALA A 194 -10.78 18.28 -19.14
CA ALA A 194 -11.98 17.72 -18.54
C ALA A 194 -11.70 17.21 -17.12
N LEU A 195 -12.55 17.59 -16.17
CA LEU A 195 -12.45 17.19 -14.77
C LEU A 195 -12.67 15.69 -14.62
N ARG A 196 -11.84 15.07 -13.77
CA ARG A 196 -11.99 13.67 -13.38
C ARG A 196 -12.83 13.56 -12.10
N VAL A 197 -14.08 13.14 -12.26
CA VAL A 197 -15.09 13.14 -11.18
C VAL A 197 -15.66 11.74 -10.95
N THR A 198 -16.24 11.51 -9.79
CA THR A 198 -16.88 10.24 -9.42
C THR A 198 -18.15 9.99 -10.25
N ASN A 199 -18.94 11.05 -10.50
CA ASN A 199 -20.16 10.98 -11.29
C ASN A 199 -20.10 11.98 -12.47
N PRO A 200 -19.65 11.57 -13.67
CA PRO A 200 -19.45 12.49 -14.78
C PRO A 200 -20.75 13.04 -15.36
N ARG A 201 -20.75 14.33 -15.70
CA ARG A 201 -21.79 14.98 -16.49
C ARG A 201 -21.17 15.64 -17.73
N GLY A 202 -21.75 15.42 -18.91
CA GLY A 202 -21.23 15.98 -20.17
C GLY A 202 -19.84 15.42 -20.52
N ASP A 203 -18.89 16.31 -20.83
CA ASP A 203 -17.52 15.95 -21.25
C ASP A 203 -16.57 15.55 -20.09
N GLN A 204 -17.08 15.50 -18.85
CA GLN A 204 -16.31 15.07 -17.68
C GLN A 204 -15.90 13.60 -17.78
N ARG A 205 -14.76 13.24 -17.18
CA ARG A 205 -14.26 11.86 -17.17
C ARG A 205 -14.59 11.19 -15.84
N SER A 206 -15.16 9.99 -15.87
CA SER A 206 -15.32 9.18 -14.67
C SER A 206 -13.96 8.81 -14.08
N THR A 207 -13.82 8.88 -12.76
CA THR A 207 -12.68 8.32 -12.04
C THR A 207 -12.79 6.81 -11.91
N TYR A 208 -11.65 6.12 -11.85
CA TYR A 208 -11.61 4.70 -11.51
C TYR A 208 -11.87 4.54 -10.00
N ARG A 209 -12.50 3.44 -9.58
CA ARG A 209 -12.69 3.16 -8.14
C ARG A 209 -11.37 3.09 -7.33
N LEU A 210 -10.22 3.08 -8.00
CA LEU A 210 -8.90 3.24 -7.40
C LEU A 210 -8.41 4.70 -7.49
N GLN A 211 -7.88 5.21 -6.38
CA GLN A 211 -7.29 6.56 -6.28
C GLN A 211 -6.13 6.76 -7.29
N LEU A 212 -5.38 5.69 -7.60
CA LEU A 212 -4.22 5.70 -8.48
C LEU A 212 -4.58 5.21 -9.90
N PRO A 213 -4.13 5.89 -10.98
CA PRO A 213 -4.31 5.40 -12.35
C PRO A 213 -3.65 4.03 -12.55
N TYR A 214 -4.32 3.12 -13.27
CA TYR A 214 -3.85 1.74 -13.49
C TYR A 214 -2.44 1.65 -14.08
N ARG A 215 -2.03 2.63 -14.89
CA ARG A 215 -0.69 2.70 -15.48
C ARG A 215 0.44 2.75 -14.44
N TRP A 216 0.15 3.24 -13.25
CA TRP A 216 1.09 3.29 -12.12
C TRP A 216 0.82 2.20 -11.10
N SER A 217 -0.45 1.91 -10.84
CA SER A 217 -0.86 0.88 -9.88
C SER A 217 -0.45 -0.53 -10.31
N ILE A 218 -0.63 -0.88 -11.60
CA ILE A 218 -0.33 -2.23 -12.09
C ILE A 218 1.18 -2.53 -12.00
N PRO A 219 2.10 -1.69 -12.51
CA PRO A 219 3.52 -1.95 -12.35
C PRO A 219 3.97 -2.00 -10.88
N LEU A 220 3.46 -1.09 -10.05
CA LEU A 220 3.79 -1.05 -8.62
C LEU A 220 3.37 -2.34 -7.91
N LEU A 221 2.14 -2.81 -8.18
CA LEU A 221 1.62 -4.05 -7.62
C LEU A 221 2.39 -5.25 -8.14
N ALA A 222 2.66 -5.32 -9.45
CA ALA A 222 3.42 -6.41 -10.05
C ALA A 222 4.84 -6.51 -9.47
N ILE A 223 5.56 -5.40 -9.37
CA ILE A 223 6.89 -5.35 -8.76
C ILE A 223 6.84 -5.79 -7.30
N SER A 224 5.86 -5.30 -6.53
CA SER A 224 5.66 -5.70 -5.13
C SER A 224 5.38 -7.20 -5.02
N SER A 225 4.47 -7.76 -5.81
CA SER A 225 4.16 -9.20 -5.81
C SER A 225 5.36 -10.06 -6.18
N ILE A 226 6.14 -9.64 -7.18
CA ILE A 226 7.38 -10.34 -7.57
C ILE A 226 8.40 -10.27 -6.43
N LEU A 227 8.59 -9.10 -5.81
CA LEU A 227 9.52 -8.96 -4.67
C LEU A 227 9.09 -9.83 -3.49
N HIS A 228 7.81 -9.84 -3.14
CA HIS A 228 7.27 -10.72 -2.11
C HIS A 228 7.52 -12.19 -2.41
N TRP A 229 7.30 -12.61 -3.66
CA TRP A 229 7.56 -13.98 -4.08
C TRP A 229 9.05 -14.33 -4.01
N VAL A 230 9.94 -13.47 -4.51
CA VAL A 230 11.39 -13.67 -4.44
C VAL A 230 11.84 -13.77 -2.99
N TYR A 231 11.42 -12.86 -2.13
CA TYR A 231 11.78 -12.87 -0.71
C TYR A 231 11.27 -14.12 0.01
N SER A 232 10.07 -14.60 -0.30
CA SER A 232 9.55 -15.85 0.27
C SER A 232 10.38 -17.07 -0.12
N ASN A 233 11.07 -17.03 -1.27
CA ASN A 233 11.98 -18.09 -1.68
C ASN A 233 13.38 -17.95 -1.08
N CYS A 234 13.77 -16.74 -0.68
CA CYS A 234 15.05 -16.47 -0.01
C CYS A 234 14.99 -16.68 1.51
N PHE A 235 13.85 -16.35 2.13
CA PHE A 235 13.66 -16.39 3.58
C PHE A 235 12.51 -17.32 3.94
N TYR A 236 12.87 -18.51 4.38
CA TYR A 236 11.92 -19.52 4.82
C TYR A 236 12.50 -20.31 6.00
N LEU A 237 11.63 -21.01 6.69
CA LEU A 237 11.98 -21.92 7.76
C LEU A 237 11.72 -23.37 7.31
N SER A 238 12.72 -24.24 7.40
CA SER A 238 12.58 -25.68 7.22
C SER A 238 12.61 -26.38 8.58
N ASN A 239 11.63 -27.25 8.85
CA ASN A 239 11.64 -28.14 10.01
C ASN A 239 11.77 -29.58 9.52
N TYR A 240 12.85 -30.25 9.92
CA TYR A 240 13.09 -31.64 9.56
C TYR A 240 12.64 -32.55 10.70
N GLU A 241 11.47 -33.17 10.55
CA GLU A 241 11.04 -34.22 11.49
C GLU A 241 11.76 -35.54 11.18
N CYS A 242 12.78 -35.87 11.97
CA CYS A 242 13.39 -37.19 11.90
C CYS A 242 12.46 -38.24 12.55
N LYS A 243 11.73 -39.00 11.73
CA LYS A 243 11.06 -40.22 12.19
C LYS A 243 12.10 -41.29 12.47
N TRP A 244 12.37 -41.54 13.75
CA TRP A 244 13.16 -42.71 14.16
C TRP A 244 12.35 -43.98 13.91
N PHE A 245 12.68 -44.70 12.83
CA PHE A 245 12.22 -46.06 12.68
C PHE A 245 12.90 -46.92 13.76
N HIS A 246 12.13 -47.37 14.75
CA HIS A 246 12.58 -48.44 15.61
C HIS A 246 12.86 -49.67 14.73
N ALA A 247 14.13 -50.04 14.60
CA ALA A 247 14.50 -51.29 13.97
C ALA A 247 13.94 -52.43 14.83
N VAL A 248 12.76 -52.94 14.49
CA VAL A 248 12.30 -54.23 15.00
C VAL A 248 13.33 -55.24 14.52
N SER A 249 14.02 -55.90 15.46
CA SER A 249 14.98 -56.96 15.17
C SER A 249 14.22 -58.19 14.67
N GLY A 250 13.74 -58.12 13.44
CA GLY A 250 13.22 -59.23 12.67
C GLY A 250 14.36 -59.89 11.90
N ASN A 251 14.56 -61.18 12.15
CA ASN A 251 15.58 -62.00 11.55
C ASN A 251 15.44 -62.01 10.01
N GLY A 252 16.47 -61.54 9.28
CA GLY A 252 16.62 -61.73 7.83
C GLY A 252 16.63 -60.46 6.97
N ASN A 253 17.80 -60.17 6.37
CA ASN A 253 18.09 -59.26 5.25
C ASN A 253 17.47 -57.84 5.28
N LYS A 254 18.22 -56.91 5.88
CA LYS A 254 17.98 -55.47 5.76
C LYS A 254 18.50 -54.94 4.42
N ARG A 255 17.60 -54.66 3.47
CA ARG A 255 17.83 -53.63 2.45
C ARG A 255 17.44 -52.29 3.08
N LEU A 256 18.41 -51.39 3.22
CA LEU A 256 18.16 -49.98 3.54
C LEU A 256 17.86 -49.28 2.22
N ASP A 257 16.59 -49.12 1.89
CA ASP A 257 16.19 -48.21 0.82
C ASP A 257 15.96 -46.83 1.46
N SER A 258 16.82 -45.89 1.12
CA SER A 258 16.79 -44.51 1.63
C SER A 258 15.89 -43.66 0.75
N SER A 259 14.58 -43.90 0.77
CA SER A 259 13.61 -42.96 0.21
C SER A 259 13.25 -41.93 1.29
N ILE A 260 13.89 -40.77 1.23
CA ILE A 260 13.45 -39.58 1.97
C ILE A 260 12.13 -39.13 1.33
N ASP A 261 11.01 -39.57 1.90
CA ASP A 261 9.70 -39.03 1.53
C ASP A 261 9.57 -37.62 2.12
N ASN A 262 9.75 -36.62 1.26
CA ASN A 262 9.46 -35.22 1.55
C ASN A 262 7.95 -35.00 1.39
N SER A 263 7.21 -35.00 2.49
CA SER A 263 5.86 -34.43 2.50
C SER A 263 5.98 -32.92 2.72
N TYR A 264 5.63 -32.16 1.67
CA TYR A 264 5.51 -30.71 1.63
C TYR A 264 4.38 -30.19 2.53
#